data_AF-A0A0X8X2T5-F1
#
_entry.id   AF-A0A0X8X2T5-F1
#
_cell.length_a   1.000
_cell.length_b   1.000
_cell.length_c   1.000
_cell.angle_alpha   90.00
_cell.angle_beta   90.00
_cell.angle_gamma   90.00
#
_symmetry.space_group_name_H-M   'P 1'
#
loop_
_entity.id
_entity.type
_entity.pdbx_description
1 polymer ?
#
loop_
_entity_poly.entity_id
_entity_poly.type
_entity_poly.pdbx_seq_one_letter_code
_entity_poly.pdbx_strand_id
1 'polypeptide(L)'
;MKNTWLINLTSFACLIVSGILISGCNNQPKPAIVTNATPPKPVLMDPFRYHKLIEVSPGEDYDILSWGRGSSKVGAFEILHSDSAGNKYSTTTGDLDGAIVDVFNTDMDLDGNPEILIQTKTNDTLYNTHVFAFEFTNGKADKLDFPKLTEQQKQGYRGNDSFYVKDGKLEREFPLYTGSGKLAKPTGQKRQLEYGMRNNQFNVHTLSKDSTKVSPVVKPVVKPQSTASKPVKHTTEKKKKKKHRRHHSDEG
;
A
#
# COMPACT_ATOMS: atom_id res chain seq x y z
N MET A 1 -15.72 2.64 -62.51
CA MET A 1 -15.29 3.89 -63.17
C MET A 1 -13.95 4.27 -62.56
N LYS A 2 -12.90 4.26 -63.37
CA LYS A 2 -11.50 4.50 -62.98
C LYS A 2 -11.17 5.93 -63.40
N ASN A 3 -10.74 6.79 -62.47
CA ASN A 3 -10.15 8.08 -62.82
C ASN A 3 -8.72 8.13 -62.29
N THR A 4 -7.79 7.95 -63.22
CA THR A 4 -6.35 8.14 -63.09
C THR A 4 -6.03 9.39 -63.92
N TRP A 5 -5.27 10.34 -63.37
CA TRP A 5 -4.71 11.45 -64.14
C TRP A 5 -3.20 11.52 -63.90
N LEU A 6 -2.46 11.22 -64.97
CA LEU A 6 -1.07 11.63 -65.22
C LEU A 6 -1.07 13.17 -65.42
N ILE A 7 -0.03 14.00 -65.49
CA ILE A 7 1.31 14.00 -66.11
C ILE A 7 1.98 15.29 -65.50
N ASN A 8 3.28 15.41 -65.20
CA ASN A 8 4.26 15.97 -66.13
C ASN A 8 5.69 16.02 -65.56
N LEU A 9 6.59 15.69 -66.47
CA LEU A 9 8.02 15.51 -66.39
C LEU A 9 8.65 16.64 -67.22
N THR A 10 9.61 17.39 -66.68
CA THR A 10 10.50 18.21 -67.52
C THR A 10 11.93 18.13 -66.99
N SER A 11 12.73 17.34 -67.70
CA SER A 11 14.19 17.36 -67.67
C SER A 11 14.69 18.60 -68.41
N PHE A 12 15.64 19.31 -67.81
CA PHE A 12 16.53 20.22 -68.54
C PHE A 12 17.97 19.86 -68.20
N ALA A 13 18.65 19.27 -69.17
CA ALA A 13 20.09 19.11 -69.18
C ALA A 13 20.68 20.28 -69.99
N CYS A 14 21.63 21.02 -69.40
CA CYS A 14 22.49 21.92 -70.15
C CYS A 14 23.90 21.85 -69.56
N LEU A 15 24.82 21.31 -70.35
CA LEU A 15 26.26 21.25 -70.13
C LEU A 15 26.88 22.61 -70.42
N ILE A 16 27.58 23.22 -69.46
CA ILE A 16 28.67 24.17 -69.75
C ILE A 16 29.86 23.84 -68.84
N VAL A 17 30.98 23.55 -69.50
CA VAL A 17 32.33 23.39 -68.95
C VAL A 17 32.95 24.78 -68.77
N SER A 18 33.65 25.01 -67.64
CA SER A 18 35.00 25.60 -67.57
C SER A 18 35.25 26.34 -66.26
N GLY A 19 36.46 26.16 -65.69
CA GLY A 19 37.12 27.17 -64.86
C GLY A 19 37.46 26.76 -63.43
N ILE A 20 38.57 26.04 -63.25
CA ILE A 20 39.27 25.93 -61.96
C ILE A 20 39.95 27.27 -61.65
N LEU A 21 39.63 27.89 -60.52
CA LEU A 21 40.51 28.83 -59.82
C LEU A 21 40.59 28.46 -58.34
N ILE A 22 41.83 28.41 -57.86
CA ILE A 22 42.29 27.90 -56.57
C ILE A 22 42.32 29.07 -55.57
N SER A 23 42.21 28.71 -54.29
CA SER A 23 42.78 29.38 -53.11
C SER A 23 41.93 30.42 -52.39
N GLY A 24 41.54 30.03 -51.17
CA GLY A 24 41.06 30.92 -50.12
C GLY A 24 40.42 30.15 -48.98
N CYS A 25 41.20 29.40 -48.20
CA CYS A 25 40.76 28.94 -46.88
C CYS A 25 40.44 30.17 -46.02
N ASN A 26 39.16 30.44 -45.79
CA ASN A 26 38.72 31.25 -44.67
C ASN A 26 37.64 30.46 -43.92
N ASN A 27 38.09 29.57 -43.04
CA ASN A 27 37.21 28.93 -42.05
C ASN A 27 36.84 29.95 -40.98
N GLN A 28 35.92 30.85 -41.32
CA GLN A 28 35.12 31.55 -40.32
C GLN A 28 33.98 30.60 -39.95
N PRO A 29 33.90 30.10 -38.70
CA PRO A 29 32.72 29.38 -38.25
C PRO A 29 31.53 30.33 -38.36
N LYS A 30 30.56 30.01 -39.23
CA LYS A 30 29.26 30.67 -39.25
C LYS A 30 28.72 30.65 -37.81
N PRO A 31 28.23 31.78 -37.26
CA PRO A 31 27.58 31.76 -35.97
C PRO A 31 26.44 30.74 -36.04
N ALA A 32 26.48 29.76 -35.14
CA ALA A 32 25.42 28.79 -35.01
C ALA A 32 24.12 29.56 -34.82
N ILE A 33 23.18 29.38 -35.75
CA ILE A 33 21.81 29.82 -35.56
C ILE A 33 21.33 29.04 -34.34
N VAL A 34 21.22 29.71 -33.21
CA VAL A 34 20.49 29.21 -32.05
C VAL A 34 19.03 29.20 -32.49
N THR A 35 18.61 28.11 -33.12
CA THR A 35 17.19 27.81 -33.24
C THR A 35 16.70 27.62 -31.82
N ASN A 36 15.99 28.63 -31.30
CA ASN A 36 15.21 28.49 -30.08
C ASN A 36 14.25 27.32 -30.31
N ALA A 37 14.63 26.13 -29.86
CA ALA A 37 13.77 24.97 -29.90
C ALA A 37 12.54 25.31 -29.07
N THR A 38 11.38 25.38 -29.73
CA THR A 38 10.11 25.53 -29.02
C THR A 38 10.00 24.39 -28.02
N PRO A 39 9.79 24.66 -26.72
CA PRO A 39 9.68 23.60 -25.74
C PRO A 39 8.56 22.63 -26.15
N PRO A 40 8.77 21.31 -25.99
CA PRO A 40 7.78 20.34 -26.38
C PRO A 40 6.46 20.61 -25.65
N LYS A 41 5.36 20.61 -26.40
CA LYS A 41 4.01 20.75 -25.84
C LYS A 41 3.83 19.67 -24.76
N PRO A 42 3.43 20.02 -23.53
CA PRO A 42 3.21 19.04 -22.47
C PRO A 42 2.21 17.97 -22.93
N VAL A 43 2.58 16.70 -22.73
CA VAL A 43 1.68 15.57 -22.98
C VAL A 43 0.59 15.59 -21.91
N LEU A 44 -0.67 15.67 -22.34
CA LEU A 44 -1.81 15.61 -21.44
C LEU A 44 -1.96 14.17 -20.94
N MET A 45 -1.88 13.98 -19.62
CA MET A 45 -2.07 12.66 -19.01
C MET A 45 -3.56 12.29 -18.98
N ASP A 46 -3.83 10.98 -19.13
CA ASP A 46 -5.17 10.43 -18.96
C ASP A 46 -5.65 10.69 -17.53
N PRO A 47 -6.88 11.21 -17.36
CA PRO A 47 -7.39 11.56 -16.05
C PRO A 47 -7.70 10.32 -15.22
N PHE A 48 -8.29 9.29 -15.82
CA PHE A 48 -8.72 8.08 -15.12
C PHE A 48 -7.65 7.00 -15.17
N ARG A 49 -7.32 6.42 -14.01
CA ARG A 49 -6.22 5.43 -13.90
C ARG A 49 -6.65 4.08 -13.34
N TYR A 50 -7.85 4.02 -12.77
CA TYR A 50 -8.44 2.81 -12.21
C TYR A 50 -9.93 2.87 -12.46
N HIS A 51 -10.51 1.71 -12.79
CA HIS A 51 -11.95 1.51 -12.88
C HIS A 51 -12.27 0.07 -12.49
N LYS A 52 -13.24 -0.12 -11.59
CA LYS A 52 -13.82 -1.43 -11.28
C LYS A 52 -15.32 -1.26 -11.05
N LEU A 53 -16.10 -2.07 -11.76
CA LEU A 53 -17.54 -2.22 -11.54
C LEU A 53 -17.78 -3.33 -10.51
N ILE A 54 -18.69 -3.07 -9.57
CA ILE A 54 -19.21 -4.03 -8.60
C ILE A 54 -20.73 -3.99 -8.73
N GLU A 55 -21.32 -5.08 -9.22
CA GLU A 55 -22.76 -5.32 -9.13
C GLU A 55 -23.03 -6.09 -7.84
N VAL A 56 -23.82 -5.53 -6.92
CA VAL A 56 -24.15 -6.19 -5.64
C VAL A 56 -25.48 -6.96 -5.74
N SER A 57 -26.39 -6.48 -6.57
CA SER A 57 -27.63 -7.14 -6.95
C SER A 57 -28.12 -6.56 -8.29
N PRO A 58 -29.08 -7.19 -8.99
CA PRO A 58 -29.52 -6.71 -10.30
C PRO A 58 -29.96 -5.25 -10.27
N GLY A 59 -29.18 -4.40 -10.94
CA GLY A 59 -29.45 -2.97 -11.06
C GLY A 59 -28.99 -2.11 -9.88
N GLU A 60 -28.26 -2.69 -8.92
CA GLU A 60 -27.51 -2.01 -7.85
C GLU A 60 -26.01 -2.12 -8.13
N ASP A 61 -25.47 -1.07 -8.75
CA ASP A 61 -24.12 -1.05 -9.29
C ASP A 61 -23.25 0.03 -8.64
N TYR A 62 -21.96 -0.27 -8.48
CA TYR A 62 -20.94 0.63 -7.98
C TYR A 62 -19.77 0.67 -8.96
N ASP A 63 -19.58 1.81 -9.62
CA ASP A 63 -18.37 2.09 -10.40
C ASP A 63 -17.37 2.83 -9.52
N ILE A 64 -16.21 2.23 -9.28
CA ILE A 64 -15.12 2.85 -8.53
C ILE A 64 -14.06 3.31 -9.50
N LEU A 65 -13.80 4.62 -9.52
CA LEU A 65 -12.81 5.25 -10.38
C LEU A 65 -11.72 5.92 -9.55
N SER A 66 -10.49 5.97 -10.09
CA SER A 66 -9.49 6.95 -9.65
C SER A 66 -9.27 7.99 -10.73
N TRP A 67 -9.08 9.25 -10.34
CA TRP A 67 -8.86 10.33 -11.29
C TRP A 67 -7.83 11.38 -10.83
N GLY A 68 -7.33 12.18 -11.79
CA GLY A 68 -6.41 13.31 -11.58
C GLY A 68 -5.47 13.51 -12.76
N ARG A 69 -4.84 14.68 -12.92
CA ARG A 69 -3.82 14.93 -13.97
C ARG A 69 -2.51 15.38 -13.36
N GLY A 70 -1.39 15.09 -14.04
CA GLY A 70 -0.06 15.56 -13.68
C GLY A 70 0.72 14.61 -12.77
N SER A 71 0.17 14.23 -11.61
CA SER A 71 0.84 13.29 -10.70
C SER A 71 0.19 11.91 -10.76
N SER A 72 1.00 10.85 -10.85
CA SER A 72 0.55 9.47 -10.62
C SER A 72 0.58 9.07 -9.14
N LYS A 73 1.03 9.96 -8.26
CA LYS A 73 1.18 9.70 -6.82
C LYS A 73 0.01 10.21 -5.99
N VAL A 74 -0.77 11.15 -6.50
CA VAL A 74 -1.93 11.72 -5.80
C VAL A 74 -3.09 11.83 -6.78
N GLY A 75 -4.29 11.90 -6.25
CA GLY A 75 -5.50 12.10 -7.04
C GLY A 75 -6.73 12.10 -6.14
N ALA A 76 -7.84 11.66 -6.70
CA ALA A 76 -9.06 11.40 -5.97
C ALA A 76 -9.72 10.11 -6.48
N PHE A 77 -10.61 9.54 -5.69
CA PHE A 77 -11.49 8.47 -6.11
C PHE A 77 -12.94 8.95 -6.17
N GLU A 78 -13.73 8.26 -6.97
CA GLU A 78 -15.18 8.41 -7.06
C GLU A 78 -15.80 7.02 -6.96
N ILE A 79 -16.86 6.89 -6.16
CA ILE A 79 -17.76 5.75 -6.14
C ILE A 79 -19.07 6.26 -6.72
N LEU A 80 -19.41 5.82 -7.92
CA LEU A 80 -20.66 6.13 -8.59
C LEU A 80 -21.62 4.98 -8.32
N HIS A 81 -22.65 5.25 -7.52
CA HIS A 81 -23.68 4.28 -7.17
C HIS A 81 -24.91 4.49 -8.04
N SER A 82 -25.44 3.40 -8.59
CA SER A 82 -26.61 3.37 -9.47
C SER A 82 -27.62 2.32 -8.96
N ASP A 83 -28.75 2.81 -8.45
CA ASP A 83 -30.00 2.06 -8.23
C ASP A 83 -30.91 2.34 -9.44
N SER A 84 -30.80 1.49 -10.45
CA SER A 84 -31.49 1.65 -11.73
C SER A 84 -33.00 1.38 -11.62
N ALA A 85 -33.41 0.48 -10.73
CA ALA A 85 -34.82 0.16 -10.51
C ALA A 85 -35.56 1.33 -9.83
N GLY A 86 -34.91 1.96 -8.86
CA GLY A 86 -35.38 3.11 -8.10
C GLY A 86 -35.10 4.46 -8.77
N ASN A 87 -34.34 4.48 -9.87
CA ASN A 87 -33.85 5.69 -10.54
C ASN A 87 -33.08 6.63 -9.59
N LYS A 88 -32.27 6.06 -8.69
CA LYS A 88 -31.44 6.83 -7.75
C LYS A 88 -29.98 6.66 -8.11
N TYR A 89 -29.27 7.77 -8.08
CA TYR A 89 -27.85 7.82 -8.39
C TYR A 89 -27.17 8.66 -7.33
N SER A 90 -26.03 8.20 -6.82
CA SER A 90 -25.25 8.96 -5.86
C SER A 90 -23.76 8.85 -6.16
N THR A 91 -23.00 9.82 -5.65
CA THR A 91 -21.55 9.89 -5.84
C THR A 91 -20.90 10.11 -4.48
N THR A 92 -19.91 9.28 -4.17
CA THR A 92 -19.04 9.44 -3.00
C THR A 92 -17.62 9.67 -3.48
N THR A 93 -16.92 10.65 -2.91
CA THR A 93 -15.57 11.01 -3.34
C THR A 93 -14.60 11.06 -2.17
N GLY A 94 -13.31 11.00 -2.48
CA GLY A 94 -12.26 11.24 -1.50
C GLY A 94 -10.89 11.39 -2.13
N ASP A 95 -9.96 11.96 -1.38
CA ASP A 95 -8.58 12.17 -1.84
C ASP A 95 -7.76 10.87 -1.79
N LEU A 96 -6.88 10.70 -2.77
CA LEU A 96 -5.93 9.59 -2.85
C LEU A 96 -4.49 10.08 -2.65
N ASP A 97 -3.80 9.43 -1.72
CA ASP A 97 -2.34 9.40 -1.67
C ASP A 97 -1.89 7.98 -2.06
N GLY A 98 -1.40 7.84 -3.28
CA GLY A 98 -1.10 6.56 -3.92
C GLY A 98 -2.09 6.17 -5.03
N ALA A 99 -2.13 4.87 -5.32
CA ALA A 99 -2.99 4.28 -6.34
C ALA A 99 -3.94 3.24 -5.73
N ILE A 100 -5.16 3.15 -6.26
CA ILE A 100 -6.08 2.04 -5.97
C ILE A 100 -5.45 0.76 -6.54
N VAL A 101 -5.40 -0.29 -5.71
CA VAL A 101 -4.88 -1.60 -6.12
C VAL A 101 -5.98 -2.64 -6.24
N ASP A 102 -7.00 -2.56 -5.38
CA ASP A 102 -8.20 -3.39 -5.48
C ASP A 102 -9.36 -2.73 -4.75
N VAL A 103 -10.57 -3.21 -5.02
CA VAL A 103 -11.80 -2.84 -4.32
C VAL A 103 -12.55 -4.11 -3.96
N PHE A 104 -13.02 -4.19 -2.72
CA PHE A 104 -13.80 -5.32 -2.23
C PHE A 104 -15.23 -4.88 -1.95
N ASN A 105 -16.17 -5.78 -2.23
CA ASN A 105 -17.52 -5.71 -1.72
C ASN A 105 -17.68 -6.77 -0.63
N THR A 106 -18.13 -6.37 0.54
CA THR A 106 -18.43 -7.26 1.67
C THR A 106 -19.78 -6.92 2.29
N ASP A 107 -20.21 -7.76 3.22
CA ASP A 107 -21.35 -7.57 4.12
C ASP A 107 -20.95 -8.30 5.41
N MET A 108 -20.04 -7.68 6.17
CA MET A 108 -19.31 -8.37 7.24
C MET A 108 -20.15 -8.56 8.50
N ASP A 109 -21.19 -7.74 8.70
CA ASP A 109 -22.13 -7.90 9.81
C ASP A 109 -23.51 -8.47 9.41
N LEU A 110 -23.68 -8.85 8.14
CA LEU A 110 -24.82 -9.60 7.60
C LEU A 110 -26.14 -8.82 7.70
N ASP A 111 -26.09 -7.51 7.51
CA ASP A 111 -27.26 -6.64 7.53
C ASP A 111 -27.85 -6.40 6.12
N GLY A 112 -27.16 -6.88 5.09
CA GLY A 112 -27.56 -6.78 3.68
C GLY A 112 -27.16 -5.47 2.99
N ASN A 113 -26.51 -4.54 3.70
CA ASN A 113 -25.96 -3.33 3.12
C ASN A 113 -24.52 -3.61 2.62
N PRO A 114 -24.19 -3.26 1.37
CA PRO A 114 -22.85 -3.52 0.86
C PRO A 114 -21.82 -2.58 1.49
N GLU A 115 -20.67 -3.16 1.82
CA GLU A 115 -19.47 -2.47 2.26
C GLU A 115 -18.47 -2.42 1.10
N ILE A 116 -18.17 -1.23 0.60
CA ILE A 116 -17.16 -1.01 -0.44
C ILE A 116 -15.84 -0.59 0.20
N LEU A 117 -14.83 -1.44 0.06
CA LEU A 117 -13.50 -1.27 0.64
C LEU A 117 -12.48 -0.99 -0.47
N ILE A 118 -11.98 0.23 -0.55
CA ILE A 118 -10.99 0.64 -1.55
C ILE A 118 -9.59 0.49 -0.94
N GLN A 119 -8.84 -0.50 -1.40
CA GLN A 119 -7.45 -0.67 -1.03
C GLN A 119 -6.56 0.23 -1.88
N THR A 120 -5.70 1.00 -1.23
CA THR A 120 -4.69 1.83 -1.89
C THR A 120 -3.29 1.51 -1.39
N LYS A 121 -2.29 1.75 -2.24
CA LYS A 121 -0.88 1.68 -1.86
C LYS A 121 -0.20 3.00 -2.16
N THR A 122 0.51 3.55 -1.17
CA THR A 122 1.35 4.73 -1.38
C THR A 122 2.52 4.38 -2.29
N ASN A 123 3.00 5.38 -3.03
CA ASN A 123 4.19 5.25 -3.89
C ASN A 123 5.50 5.56 -3.12
N ASP A 124 5.53 5.28 -1.81
CA ASP A 124 6.72 5.43 -0.97
C ASP A 124 7.49 4.11 -0.83
N THR A 125 8.70 4.15 -0.25
CA THR A 125 9.56 2.96 -0.10
C THR A 125 9.02 1.91 0.87
N LEU A 126 8.01 2.26 1.68
CA LEU A 126 7.39 1.38 2.66
C LEU A 126 6.09 0.77 2.13
N TYR A 127 5.61 1.22 0.96
CA TYR A 127 4.37 0.79 0.30
C TYR A 127 3.22 0.68 1.30
N ASN A 128 2.99 1.78 2.04
CA ASN A 128 1.96 1.80 3.06
C ASN A 128 0.60 1.51 2.41
N THR A 129 -0.07 0.49 2.93
CA THR A 129 -1.43 0.15 2.51
C THR A 129 -2.44 0.94 3.33
N HIS A 130 -3.37 1.59 2.65
CA HIS A 130 -4.54 2.23 3.24
C HIS A 130 -5.81 1.58 2.71
N VAL A 131 -6.88 1.62 3.50
CA VAL A 131 -8.20 1.16 3.10
C VAL A 131 -9.20 2.25 3.42
N PHE A 132 -9.93 2.71 2.40
CA PHE A 132 -11.12 3.53 2.60
C PHE A 132 -12.32 2.58 2.64
N ALA A 133 -13.15 2.71 3.66
CA ALA A 133 -14.27 1.82 3.89
C ALA A 133 -15.57 2.63 3.94
N PHE A 134 -16.58 2.17 3.22
CA PHE A 134 -17.91 2.78 3.19
C PHE A 134 -18.96 1.68 3.23
N GLU A 135 -19.96 1.85 4.09
CA GLU A 135 -21.20 1.10 4.01
C GLU A 135 -22.22 1.91 3.22
N PHE A 136 -23.00 1.26 2.37
CA PHE A 136 -24.03 1.91 1.58
C PHE A 136 -25.42 1.48 2.02
N THR A 137 -26.17 2.43 2.57
CA THR A 137 -27.52 2.21 3.07
C THR A 137 -28.48 3.18 2.40
N ASN A 138 -29.48 2.67 1.68
CA ASN A 138 -30.46 3.47 0.93
C ASN A 138 -29.81 4.52 0.00
N GLY A 139 -28.72 4.16 -0.66
CA GLY A 139 -27.98 5.01 -1.59
C GLY A 139 -27.13 6.11 -0.95
N LYS A 140 -26.99 6.12 0.38
CA LYS A 140 -26.06 6.99 1.12
C LYS A 140 -24.83 6.20 1.53
N ALA A 141 -23.66 6.82 1.43
CA ALA A 141 -22.41 6.25 1.89
C ALA A 141 -22.10 6.74 3.30
N ASP A 142 -21.97 5.80 4.23
CA ASP A 142 -21.47 6.05 5.58
C ASP A 142 -20.00 5.61 5.65
N LYS A 143 -19.12 6.57 5.95
CA LYS A 143 -17.68 6.30 6.04
C LYS A 143 -17.37 5.52 7.32
N LEU A 144 -16.69 4.39 7.17
CA LEU A 144 -16.25 3.54 8.27
C LEU A 144 -14.78 3.82 8.61
N ASP A 145 -14.43 3.74 9.90
CA ASP A 145 -13.04 3.86 10.35
C ASP A 145 -12.33 2.52 10.24
N PHE A 146 -11.53 2.35 9.17
CA PHE A 146 -10.78 1.12 8.97
C PHE A 146 -9.63 1.02 10.00
N PRO A 147 -9.56 -0.06 10.80
CA PRO A 147 -8.67 -0.13 11.93
C PRO A 147 -7.20 -0.19 11.51
N LYS A 148 -6.39 0.68 12.13
CA LYS A 148 -4.93 0.64 12.01
C LYS A 148 -4.38 -0.59 12.73
N LEU A 149 -3.22 -1.08 12.27
CA LEU A 149 -2.50 -2.12 13.00
C LEU A 149 -2.15 -1.65 14.41
N THR A 150 -2.35 -2.52 15.41
CA THR A 150 -1.86 -2.27 16.78
C THR A 150 -0.33 -2.41 16.85
N GLU A 151 0.29 -1.92 17.92
CA GLU A 151 1.75 -2.05 18.11
C GLU A 151 2.20 -3.52 18.12
N GLN A 152 1.39 -4.42 18.66
CA GLN A 152 1.66 -5.86 18.61
C GLN A 152 1.58 -6.41 17.18
N GLN A 153 0.55 -6.01 16.41
CA GLN A 153 0.38 -6.42 15.01
C GLN A 153 1.42 -5.80 14.06
N LYS A 154 2.02 -4.66 14.42
CA LYS A 154 3.10 -4.02 13.65
C LYS A 154 4.48 -4.67 13.85
N GLN A 155 4.65 -5.57 14.82
CA GLN A 155 5.95 -6.19 15.06
C GLN A 155 6.42 -6.97 13.83
N GLY A 156 7.54 -6.54 13.23
CA GLY A 156 8.09 -7.14 12.01
C GLY A 156 7.38 -6.74 10.72
N TYR A 157 6.40 -5.84 10.77
CA TYR A 157 5.68 -5.34 9.60
C TYR A 157 6.55 -4.41 8.73
N ARG A 158 6.50 -4.62 7.42
CA ARG A 158 7.23 -3.84 6.40
C ARG A 158 6.40 -3.62 5.12
N GLY A 159 5.06 -3.64 5.23
CA GLY A 159 4.18 -3.56 4.06
C GLY A 159 4.03 -4.90 3.34
N ASN A 160 3.84 -4.83 2.02
CA ASN A 160 3.54 -5.97 1.15
C ASN A 160 2.27 -6.74 1.56
N ASP A 161 1.26 -5.99 1.96
CA ASP A 161 -0.05 -6.53 2.31
C ASP A 161 -0.76 -7.11 1.08
N SER A 162 -1.38 -8.25 1.30
CA SER A 162 -2.40 -8.86 0.45
C SER A 162 -3.72 -8.87 1.22
N PHE A 163 -4.77 -8.37 0.59
CA PHE A 163 -6.13 -8.41 1.09
C PHE A 163 -6.97 -9.35 0.22
N TYR A 164 -7.87 -10.09 0.84
CA TYR A 164 -8.80 -10.97 0.15
C TYR A 164 -10.03 -11.25 1.02
N VAL A 165 -11.15 -11.57 0.38
CA VAL A 165 -12.37 -11.97 1.09
C VAL A 165 -12.38 -13.48 1.25
N LYS A 166 -12.67 -13.95 2.46
CA LYS A 166 -12.81 -15.36 2.79
C LYS A 166 -13.87 -15.54 3.88
N ASP A 167 -14.79 -16.48 3.66
CA ASP A 167 -15.87 -16.80 4.59
C ASP A 167 -16.69 -15.56 5.04
N GLY A 168 -16.95 -14.64 4.11
CA GLY A 168 -17.69 -13.39 4.36
C GLY A 168 -16.91 -12.30 5.08
N LYS A 169 -15.62 -12.51 5.35
CA LYS A 169 -14.76 -11.56 6.06
C LYS A 169 -13.62 -11.08 5.19
N LEU A 170 -13.07 -9.91 5.50
CA LEU A 170 -11.84 -9.44 4.88
C LEU A 170 -10.65 -10.00 5.66
N GLU A 171 -9.74 -10.67 4.98
CA GLU A 171 -8.46 -11.09 5.54
C GLU A 171 -7.31 -10.25 4.97
N ARG A 172 -6.31 -9.97 5.80
CA ARG A 172 -5.05 -9.33 5.43
C ARG A 172 -3.90 -10.22 5.82
N GLU A 173 -3.01 -10.45 4.87
CA GLU A 173 -1.78 -11.19 5.07
C GLU A 173 -0.57 -10.32 4.70
N PHE A 174 0.49 -10.36 5.51
CA PHE A 174 1.76 -9.72 5.17
C PHE A 174 2.99 -10.49 5.70
N PRO A 175 4.13 -10.43 4.99
CA PRO A 175 5.38 -11.05 5.43
C PRO A 175 5.97 -10.36 6.67
N LEU A 176 6.64 -11.14 7.51
CA LEU A 176 7.34 -10.64 8.69
C LEU A 176 8.84 -10.53 8.45
N TYR A 177 9.44 -9.51 9.09
CA TYR A 177 10.87 -9.22 9.00
C TYR A 177 11.50 -9.11 10.38
N THR A 178 12.77 -9.50 10.49
CA THR A 178 13.62 -9.21 11.65
C THR A 178 14.49 -7.98 11.39
N GLY A 179 14.80 -7.22 12.44
CA GLY A 179 15.66 -6.03 12.36
C GLY A 179 14.96 -4.77 11.85
N SER A 180 15.76 -3.73 11.62
CA SER A 180 15.28 -2.38 11.27
C SER A 180 15.95 -1.80 10.03
N GLY A 181 15.23 -0.89 9.37
CA GLY A 181 15.72 -0.16 8.19
C GLY A 181 16.14 -1.09 7.05
N LYS A 182 17.21 -0.70 6.33
CA LYS A 182 17.74 -1.42 5.17
C LYS A 182 18.33 -2.80 5.49
N LEU A 183 18.60 -3.09 6.76
CA LEU A 183 19.17 -4.37 7.20
C LEU A 183 18.11 -5.40 7.57
N ALA A 184 16.82 -5.05 7.47
CA ALA A 184 15.73 -5.96 7.79
C ALA A 184 15.74 -7.18 6.85
N LYS A 185 15.56 -8.38 7.42
CA LYS A 185 15.56 -9.64 6.66
C LYS A 185 14.21 -10.35 6.79
N PRO A 186 13.66 -10.92 5.70
CA PRO A 186 12.42 -11.68 5.76
C PRO A 186 12.61 -12.90 6.67
N THR A 187 11.61 -13.19 7.50
CA THR A 187 11.61 -14.37 8.38
C THR A 187 11.13 -15.64 7.66
N GLY A 188 10.48 -15.49 6.51
CA GLY A 188 9.72 -16.54 5.84
C GLY A 188 8.33 -16.80 6.44
N GLN A 189 8.02 -16.18 7.59
CA GLN A 189 6.69 -16.24 8.21
C GLN A 189 5.81 -15.10 7.71
N LYS A 190 4.50 -15.27 7.84
CA LYS A 190 3.49 -14.26 7.52
C LYS A 190 2.56 -14.08 8.70
N ARG A 191 2.11 -12.85 8.91
CA ARG A 191 1.01 -12.54 9.83
C ARG A 191 -0.27 -12.43 9.02
N GLN A 192 -1.33 -13.02 9.58
CA GLN A 192 -2.67 -12.99 9.01
C GLN A 192 -3.63 -12.39 10.03
N LEU A 193 -4.42 -11.41 9.57
CA LEU A 193 -5.44 -10.72 10.33
C LEU A 193 -6.78 -10.95 9.63
N GLU A 194 -7.82 -11.18 10.42
CA GLU A 194 -9.20 -11.24 9.99
C GLU A 194 -9.90 -9.97 10.50
N TYR A 195 -10.59 -9.28 9.61
CA TYR A 195 -11.45 -8.16 9.91
C TYR A 195 -12.90 -8.64 9.81
N GLY A 196 -13.65 -8.42 10.88
CA GLY A 196 -15.10 -8.56 10.89
C GLY A 196 -15.73 -7.25 11.31
N MET A 197 -17.07 -7.23 11.32
CA MET A 197 -17.84 -6.06 11.71
C MET A 197 -18.95 -6.43 12.67
N ARG A 198 -19.37 -5.46 13.48
CA ARG A 198 -20.61 -5.53 14.26
C ARG A 198 -21.12 -4.11 14.49
N ASN A 199 -22.33 -3.80 14.04
CA ASN A 199 -22.92 -2.47 14.15
C ASN A 199 -21.98 -1.40 13.54
N ASN A 200 -21.49 -1.66 12.33
CA ASN A 200 -20.66 -0.74 11.56
C ASN A 200 -19.31 -0.42 12.24
N GLN A 201 -18.88 -1.26 13.18
CA GLN A 201 -17.59 -1.16 13.86
C GLN A 201 -16.74 -2.39 13.58
N PHE A 202 -15.54 -2.15 13.05
CA PHE A 202 -14.58 -3.21 12.79
C PHE A 202 -14.08 -3.86 14.09
N ASN A 203 -13.96 -5.18 14.05
CA ASN A 203 -13.17 -5.97 14.97
C ASN A 203 -12.02 -6.66 14.21
N VAL A 204 -10.90 -6.91 14.90
CA VAL A 204 -9.71 -7.49 14.27
C VAL A 204 -9.22 -8.68 15.08
N HIS A 205 -9.18 -9.86 14.45
CA HIS A 205 -8.64 -11.08 15.02
C HIS A 205 -7.29 -11.41 14.37
N THR A 206 -6.27 -11.71 15.17
CA THR A 206 -4.98 -12.19 14.64
C THR A 206 -5.05 -13.71 14.53
N LEU A 207 -4.96 -14.23 13.31
CA LEU A 207 -5.09 -15.68 13.03
C LEU A 207 -3.76 -16.43 13.20
N SER A 208 -2.61 -15.75 13.03
CA SER A 208 -1.30 -16.41 13.06
C SER A 208 -0.73 -16.59 14.48
N LYS A 209 -0.06 -17.73 14.70
CA LYS A 209 0.82 -17.99 15.86
C LYS A 209 2.26 -17.59 15.50
N ASP A 210 2.49 -16.32 15.20
CA ASP A 210 3.83 -15.87 14.84
C ASP A 210 4.81 -16.08 15.99
N SER A 211 5.97 -16.66 15.71
CA SER A 211 7.03 -16.88 16.70
C SER A 211 7.79 -15.59 16.99
N THR A 212 7.11 -14.53 17.49
CA THR A 212 7.77 -13.28 17.91
C THR A 212 8.19 -13.27 19.38
N LYS A 213 7.92 -14.33 20.15
CA LYS A 213 8.58 -14.54 21.45
C LYS A 213 9.99 -15.08 21.25
N VAL A 214 10.93 -14.20 20.94
CA VAL A 214 12.34 -14.49 21.18
C VAL A 214 12.54 -14.40 22.70
N SER A 215 12.43 -15.53 23.40
CA SER A 215 13.05 -15.65 24.73
C SER A 215 14.55 -15.32 24.56
N PRO A 216 15.16 -14.52 25.44
CA PRO A 216 16.60 -14.32 25.38
C PRO A 216 17.28 -15.68 25.55
N VAL A 217 17.90 -16.18 24.48
CA VAL A 217 18.80 -17.33 24.56
C VAL A 217 20.01 -16.85 25.35
N VAL A 218 19.94 -17.02 26.68
CA VAL A 218 21.12 -16.99 27.53
C VAL A 218 21.94 -18.21 27.14
N LYS A 219 22.98 -17.99 26.32
CA LYS A 219 24.02 -18.99 26.09
C LYS A 219 24.64 -19.34 27.44
N PRO A 220 24.76 -20.62 27.83
CA PRO A 220 25.47 -20.98 29.04
C PRO A 220 26.95 -20.62 28.87
N VAL A 221 27.43 -19.65 29.65
CA VAL A 221 28.87 -19.44 29.83
C VAL A 221 29.38 -20.64 30.62
N VAL A 222 30.10 -21.51 29.94
CA VAL A 222 30.91 -22.56 30.55
C VAL A 222 32.02 -21.88 31.36
N LYS A 223 31.93 -21.97 32.69
CA LYS A 223 33.07 -21.66 33.59
C LYS A 223 33.95 -22.91 33.72
N PRO A 224 35.29 -22.81 33.61
CA PRO A 224 36.17 -23.93 33.88
C PRO A 224 36.17 -24.30 35.36
N GLN A 225 36.09 -25.60 35.60
CA GLN A 225 36.17 -26.25 36.90
C GLN A 225 37.63 -26.29 37.39
N SER A 226 37.91 -25.74 38.57
CA SER A 226 39.10 -26.10 39.35
C SER A 226 38.70 -26.61 40.73
N THR A 227 39.41 -27.66 41.11
CA THR A 227 39.28 -28.56 42.25
C THR A 227 39.60 -27.91 43.60
N ALA A 228 38.86 -28.26 44.66
CA ALA A 228 39.40 -29.00 45.81
C ALA A 228 38.44 -29.03 47.04
N SER A 229 38.36 -30.23 47.63
CA SER A 229 38.15 -30.58 49.06
C SER A 229 36.91 -30.11 49.86
N LYS A 230 36.05 -31.10 50.14
CA LYS A 230 35.12 -31.30 51.29
C LYS A 230 35.86 -31.25 52.67
N PRO A 231 35.22 -31.46 53.86
CA PRO A 231 33.80 -31.72 54.23
C PRO A 231 33.30 -30.81 55.41
N VAL A 232 32.07 -30.81 55.94
CA VAL A 232 31.42 -31.81 56.83
C VAL A 232 30.03 -31.29 57.28
N LYS A 233 29.05 -32.22 57.35
CA LYS A 233 27.80 -32.35 58.15
C LYS A 233 27.21 -31.14 58.92
N HIS A 234 25.89 -30.94 58.83
CA HIS A 234 24.92 -31.54 59.76
C HIS A 234 23.45 -31.29 59.37
N THR A 235 22.65 -32.32 59.63
CA THR A 235 21.18 -32.40 59.74
C THR A 235 20.58 -31.33 60.66
N THR A 236 19.30 -30.95 60.47
CA THR A 236 18.13 -31.48 61.23
C THR A 236 16.91 -30.53 61.11
N GLU A 237 15.75 -31.17 61.09
CA GLU A 237 14.37 -30.69 61.19
C GLU A 237 14.00 -29.55 62.19
N LYS A 238 12.84 -28.94 61.88
CA LYS A 238 11.66 -28.64 62.74
C LYS A 238 11.47 -27.25 63.40
N LYS A 239 10.24 -26.77 63.12
CA LYS A 239 9.21 -26.20 64.03
C LYS A 239 9.16 -24.68 64.30
N LYS A 240 8.05 -24.12 63.80
CA LYS A 240 6.95 -23.41 64.51
C LYS A 240 7.27 -22.19 65.40
N LYS A 241 6.53 -21.12 65.09
CA LYS A 241 5.53 -20.35 65.90
C LYS A 241 5.84 -18.88 66.21
N LYS A 242 4.81 -18.08 65.89
CA LYS A 242 4.19 -16.94 66.62
C LYS A 242 4.93 -15.58 66.72
N LYS A 243 4.42 -14.63 65.94
CA LYS A 243 3.50 -13.51 66.32
C LYS A 243 3.84 -12.70 67.60
N HIS A 244 4.15 -11.41 67.42
CA HIS A 244 3.61 -10.23 68.15
C HIS A 244 4.05 -8.96 67.37
N ARG A 245 3.14 -8.06 66.91
CA ARG A 245 2.65 -6.80 67.56
C ARG A 245 3.83 -5.94 68.09
N ARG A 246 3.93 -4.63 67.90
CA ARG A 246 3.04 -3.55 67.42
C ARG A 246 3.83 -2.23 67.52
N HIS A 247 3.35 -1.18 66.82
CA HIS A 247 3.63 0.26 67.04
C HIS A 247 5.07 0.72 66.72
N HIS A 248 5.32 1.92 66.21
CA HIS A 248 4.59 3.20 66.17
C HIS A 248 5.23 4.05 65.02
N SER A 249 4.48 4.88 64.30
CA SER A 249 4.61 6.37 64.26
C SER A 249 6.03 6.90 64.05
N ASP A 250 6.33 7.93 63.27
CA ASP A 250 5.52 8.96 62.63
C ASP A 250 6.43 9.75 61.67
N GLU A 251 5.78 10.50 60.81
CA GLU A 251 6.13 11.85 60.31
C GLU A 251 7.41 12.12 59.53
N GLY A 252 7.20 12.87 58.44
CA GLY A 252 8.18 13.46 57.55
C GLY A 252 7.59 13.70 56.17
#